data_AF-A0A2M7R0R1-F1
#
_entry.id   AF-A0A2M7R0R1-F1
#
_cell.length_a   1.000
_cell.length_b   1.000
_cell.length_c   1.000
_cell.angle_alpha   90.00
_cell.angle_beta   90.00
_cell.angle_gamma   90.00
#
_symmetry.space_group_name_H-M   'P 1'
#
loop_
_entity.id
_entity.type
_entity.pdbx_description
1 polymer ?
#
loop_
_entity_poly.entity_id
_entity_poly.type
_entity_poly.pdbx_seq_one_letter_code
_entity_poly.pdbx_strand_id
1 'polypeptide(L)' 'MSTTLKVRKQFILDSEKIKSVREITKAKTDTEAINKALNIVIANSKIKKMLLSIKGKGNIKDVYGRTSR' A
#
# COMPACT_ATOMS: atom_id res chain seq x y z
N MET A 1 -17.14 17.08 3.96
CA MET A 1 -16.98 15.63 3.70
C MET A 1 -16.57 15.46 2.25
N SER A 2 -15.33 15.08 1.96
CA SER A 2 -14.85 14.92 0.58
C SER A 2 -15.39 13.62 -0.01
N THR A 3 -16.39 13.73 -0.89
CA THR A 3 -16.97 12.57 -1.57
C THR A 3 -15.94 12.03 -2.57
N THR A 4 -15.27 10.93 -2.24
CA THR A 4 -14.41 10.21 -3.19
C THR A 4 -15.25 9.78 -4.39
N LEU A 5 -15.01 10.37 -5.55
CA LEU A 5 -15.67 10.00 -6.80
C LEU A 5 -15.30 8.56 -7.16
N LYS A 6 -16.26 7.64 -7.01
CA LYS A 6 -16.10 6.24 -7.42
C LYS A 6 -16.47 6.12 -8.89
N VAL A 7 -15.48 5.87 -9.73
CA VAL A 7 -15.68 5.63 -11.17
C VAL A 7 -15.60 4.13 -11.43
N ARG A 8 -16.65 3.55 -12.03
CA ARG A 8 -16.63 2.16 -12.49
C ARG A 8 -15.88 2.10 -13.81
N LYS A 9 -14.82 1.30 -13.86
CA LYS A 9 -14.07 0.99 -15.08
C LYS A 9 -14.07 -0.52 -15.28
N GLN A 10 -14.22 -0.97 -16.52
CA GLN A 10 -14.07 -2.37 -16.89
C GLN A 10 -12.64 -2.59 -17.39
N PHE A 11 -11.99 -3.62 -16.85
CA PHE A 11 -10.63 -4.00 -17.22
C PHE A 11 -10.61 -5.50 -17.48
N ILE A 12 -9.85 -5.90 -18.51
CA ILE A 12 -9.49 -7.29 -18.73
C ILE A 12 -8.19 -7.51 -17.94
N LEU A 13 -8.28 -8.34 -16.90
CA LEU A 13 -7.18 -8.62 -16.00
C LEU A 13 -6.98 -10.13 -15.95
N ASP A 14 -5.72 -10.51 -15.76
CA ASP A 14 -5.32 -11.89 -15.58
C ASP A 14 -5.91 -12.44 -14.27
N SER A 15 -6.68 -13.53 -14.39
CA SER A 15 -7.37 -14.16 -13.26
C SER A 15 -6.41 -14.71 -12.21
N GLU A 16 -5.24 -15.21 -12.63
CA GLU A 16 -4.26 -15.76 -11.67
C GLU A 16 -3.68 -14.65 -10.81
N LYS A 17 -3.36 -13.50 -11.42
CA LYS A 17 -2.87 -12.33 -10.70
C LYS A 17 -3.89 -11.81 -9.71
N ILE A 18 -5.18 -11.75 -10.08
CA ILE A 18 -6.25 -11.34 -9.17
C ILE A 18 -6.34 -12.29 -7.97
N LYS A 19 -6.25 -13.60 -8.22
CA LYS A 19 -6.29 -14.61 -7.16
C LYS A 19 -5.12 -14.45 -6.19
N SER A 20 -3.89 -14.31 -6.69
CA SER A 20 -2.71 -14.06 -5.86
C SER A 20 -2.85 -12.77 -5.05
N VAL A 21 -3.33 -11.68 -5.67
CA VAL A 21 -3.56 -10.41 -4.96
C VAL A 21 -4.61 -10.56 -3.88
N ARG A 22 -5.68 -11.33 -4.11
CA ARG A 22 -6.72 -11.61 -3.12
C ARG A 22 -6.18 -12.37 -1.92
N GLU A 23 -5.31 -13.36 -2.16
CA GLU A 23 -4.63 -14.13 -1.10
C GLU A 23 -3.68 -13.25 -0.28
N ILE A 24 -2.85 -12.44 -0.94
CA ILE A 24 -1.93 -11.49 -0.28
C ILE A 24 -2.69 -10.47 0.58
N THR A 25 -3.78 -9.92 0.05
CA THR A 25 -4.56 -8.86 0.71
C THR A 25 -5.65 -9.37 1.65
N LYS A 26 -5.83 -10.71 1.73
CA LYS A 26 -6.90 -11.40 2.46
C LYS A 26 -8.28 -10.78 2.20
N ALA A 27 -8.52 -10.37 0.95
CA ALA A 27 -9.75 -9.68 0.57
C ALA A 27 -10.87 -10.68 0.28
N LYS A 28 -12.13 -10.29 0.55
CA LYS A 28 -13.29 -11.14 0.31
C LYS A 28 -13.73 -11.14 -1.15
N THR A 29 -13.50 -10.03 -1.85
CA THR A 29 -13.87 -9.84 -3.26
C THR A 29 -12.70 -9.36 -4.09
N ASP A 30 -12.72 -9.64 -5.38
CA ASP A 30 -11.65 -9.24 -6.30
C ASP A 30 -11.55 -7.70 -6.40
N THR A 31 -12.68 -7.01 -6.35
CA THR A 31 -12.73 -5.53 -6.30
C THR A 31 -12.05 -4.98 -5.04
N GLU A 32 -12.27 -5.61 -3.90
CA GLU A 32 -11.60 -5.22 -2.65
C GLU A 32 -10.10 -5.50 -2.72
N ALA A 33 -9.71 -6.65 -3.30
CA ALA A 33 -8.31 -7.02 -3.49
C ALA A 33 -7.56 -5.98 -4.33
N ILE A 34 -8.14 -5.57 -5.46
CA ILE A 34 -7.57 -4.55 -6.35
C ILE A 34 -7.47 -3.19 -5.64
N ASN A 35 -8.53 -2.75 -4.95
CA ASN A 35 -8.49 -1.50 -4.20
C ASN A 35 -7.42 -1.49 -3.10
N LYS A 36 -7.29 -2.60 -2.36
CA LYS A 36 -6.22 -2.76 -1.36
C LYS A 36 -4.84 -2.75 -2.00
N ALA A 37 -4.65 -3.43 -3.12
CA ALA A 37 -3.39 -3.42 -3.86
C ALA A 37 -2.99 -2.01 -4.31
N LEU A 38 -3.93 -1.24 -4.86
CA LEU A 38 -3.70 0.16 -5.24
C LEU A 38 -3.28 1.00 -4.03
N ASN A 39 -3.95 0.85 -2.89
CA ASN A 39 -3.60 1.56 -1.66
C ASN A 39 -2.19 1.20 -1.17
N ILE A 40 -1.83 -0.08 -1.20
CA ILE A 40 -0.50 -0.56 -0.80
C ILE A 40 0.59 0.06 -1.68
N VAL A 41 0.41 0.07 -3.00
CA VAL A 41 1.38 0.66 -3.94
C VAL A 41 1.56 2.16 -3.68
N ILE A 42 0.46 2.89 -3.47
CA ILE A 42 0.51 4.31 -3.13
C ILE A 42 1.22 4.54 -1.79
N ALA A 43 0.89 3.74 -0.77
CA ALA A 43 1.52 3.82 0.54
C ALA A 43 3.03 3.54 0.47
N ASN A 44 3.43 2.48 -0.24
CA ASN A 44 4.84 2.12 -0.44
C ASN A 44 5.61 3.22 -1.17
N SER A 45 5.00 3.86 -2.17
CA SER A 45 5.61 5.02 -2.86
C SER A 45 5.81 6.21 -1.92
N LYS A 46 4.83 6.52 -1.06
CA LYS A 46 4.95 7.57 -0.04
C LYS A 46 6.02 7.24 1.00
N ILE A 47 6.04 6.01 1.52
CA ILE A 47 7.05 5.54 2.48
C ILE A 47 8.43 5.63 1.85
N LYS A 48 8.62 5.16 0.61
CA LYS A 48 9.90 5.26 -0.09
C LYS A 48 10.37 6.70 -0.23
N LYS A 49 9.49 7.63 -0.62
CA LYS A 49 9.82 9.06 -0.71
C LYS A 49 10.21 9.64 0.65
N MET A 50 9.50 9.27 1.71
CA MET A 50 9.81 9.69 3.08
C MET A 50 11.16 9.11 3.56
N LEU A 51 11.42 7.83 3.32
CA LEU A 51 12.70 7.21 3.67
C LEU A 51 13.86 7.85 2.90
N LEU A 52 13.65 8.19 1.62
CA LEU A 52 14.65 8.92 0.84
C LEU A 52 14.88 10.34 1.34
N SER A 53 13.85 11.05 1.82
CA SER A 53 14.02 12.40 2.39
C SER A 53 14.71 12.41 3.76
N ILE A 54 14.63 11.28 4.48
CA ILE A 54 15.28 11.07 5.78
C ILE A 54 16.68 10.44 5.62
N LYS A 55 16.99 9.86 4.45
CA LYS A 55 18.29 9.24 4.15
C LYS A 55 19.41 10.26 4.39
N GLY A 56 20.24 10.00 5.39
CA GLY A 56 21.35 10.87 5.82
C GLY A 56 21.05 11.80 7.01
N LYS A 57 19.82 11.84 7.53
CA LYS A 57 19.43 12.67 8.70
C LYS A 57 19.03 11.88 9.95
N GLY A 58 18.82 10.56 9.85
CA GLY A 58 18.41 9.73 10.98
C GLY A 58 19.58 8.94 11.57
N ASN A 59 19.82 9.08 12.88
CA ASN A 59 20.76 8.22 13.60
C ASN A 59 20.11 6.87 13.91
N ILE A 60 20.89 5.79 13.97
CA ILE A 60 20.36 4.44 14.27
C ILE A 60 19.61 4.37 15.62
N LYS A 61 19.99 5.25 16.56
CA LYS A 61 19.33 5.46 17.86
C LYS A 61 17.89 5.97 17.73
N ASP A 62 17.54 6.70 16.68
CA ASP A 62 16.18 7.25 16.49
C ASP A 62 15.17 6.18 16.05
N VAL A 63 15.67 5.10 15.44
CA VAL A 63 14.87 3.97 14.95
C VAL A 63 14.78 2.87 16.01
N TYR A 64 15.89 2.53 16.67
CA TYR A 64 15.96 1.44 17.65
C TYR A 64 15.83 1.88 19.12
N GLY A 65 16.06 3.15 19.44
CA GLY A 65 15.94 3.65 20.82
C GLY A 65 14.50 3.77 21.31
N ARG A 66 13.51 3.80 20.41
CA ARG A 66 12.08 3.89 20.76
C ARG A 66 11.46 2.56 21.19
N THR A 67 12.08 1.43 20.88
CA THR A 67 11.57 0.09 21.24
C THR A 67 12.13 -0.45 22.55
N SER A 68 12.94 0.33 23.26
CA SER A 68 13.44 0.01 24.59
C SER A 68 12.76 0.91 25.63
N ARG A 69 11.47 0.65 25.91
CA ARG A 69 10.81 1.15 27.11
C ARG A 69 9.75 0.18 27.57
#